data_AF-A0AAV4CZ24-F1
#
_entry.id   AF-A0AAV4CZ24-F1
#
_cell.length_a   1.000
_cell.length_b   1.000
_cell.length_c   1.000
_cell.angle_alpha   90.00
_cell.angle_beta   90.00
_cell.angle_gamma   90.00
#
_symmetry.space_group_name_H-M   'P 1'
#
loop_
_entity.id
_entity.type
_entity.pdbx_description
1 polymer ?
#
loop_
_entity_poly.entity_id
_entity_poly.type
_entity_poly.pdbx_seq_one_letter_code
_entity_poly.pdbx_strand_id
1 'polypeptide(L)'
;MYRNVEELIGKKKASSTGCLKAKNGEIIMEKDKILERWSEYIKELFDDERKEIEVMKGNFAGPPILKDEVRTAIWKMKNGKATGPDNIAAEQIKALDEFGINQ
;
A
#
# COMPACT_ATOMS: atom_id res chain seq x y z
N MET A 1 -15.43 17.72 -9.04
CA MET A 1 -14.94 18.47 -10.22
C MET A 1 -14.25 17.50 -11.20
N TYR A 2 -14.95 16.45 -11.66
CA TYR A 2 -14.44 15.43 -12.60
C TYR A 2 -15.58 14.80 -13.42
N ARG A 3 -16.48 15.61 -13.99
CA ARG A 3 -17.60 15.04 -14.77
C ARG A 3 -17.37 14.95 -16.27
N ASN A 4 -16.38 15.64 -16.85
CA ASN A 4 -16.43 15.88 -18.30
C ASN A 4 -15.13 15.52 -19.04
N VAL A 5 -14.31 14.60 -18.52
CA VAL A 5 -13.18 14.10 -19.32
C VAL A 5 -13.70 13.23 -20.47
N GLU A 6 -14.73 12.42 -20.24
CA GLU A 6 -15.30 11.56 -21.31
C GLU A 6 -16.11 12.35 -22.35
N GLU A 7 -16.86 13.38 -21.94
CA GLU A 7 -17.65 14.22 -22.86
C GLU A 7 -16.78 15.03 -23.84
N LEU A 8 -15.60 15.48 -23.40
CA LEU A 8 -14.67 16.23 -24.25
C LEU A 8 -13.96 15.37 -25.31
N ILE A 9 -13.86 14.05 -25.09
CA ILE A 9 -12.97 13.17 -25.88
C ILE A 9 -13.73 12.43 -26.99
N GLY A 10 -15.07 12.42 -26.97
CA GLY A 10 -15.88 11.68 -27.92
C GLY A 10 -15.70 10.15 -27.84
N LYS A 11 -16.55 9.38 -28.52
CA LYS A 11 -16.39 7.91 -28.57
C LYS A 11 -15.11 7.54 -29.32
N LYS A 12 -14.03 7.26 -28.57
CA LYS A 12 -12.82 6.65 -29.12
C LYS A 12 -13.17 5.24 -29.61
N LYS A 13 -13.20 5.04 -30.93
CA LYS A 13 -12.99 3.70 -31.48
C LYS A 13 -11.63 3.25 -30.95
N ALA A 14 -11.58 2.17 -30.18
CA ALA A 14 -10.34 1.51 -29.82
C ALA A 14 -9.72 0.96 -31.11
N SER A 15 -9.00 1.81 -31.82
CA SER A 15 -8.31 1.45 -33.06
C SER A 15 -7.02 0.74 -32.68
N SER A 16 -7.02 -0.56 -32.95
CA SER A 16 -5.91 -1.51 -32.88
C SER A 16 -5.15 -1.54 -31.55
N THR A 17 -5.45 -2.59 -30.78
CA THR A 17 -4.65 -3.16 -29.70
C THR A 17 -3.18 -3.28 -30.13
N GLY A 18 -2.34 -2.28 -29.82
CA GLY A 18 -0.93 -2.29 -30.21
C GLY A 18 -0.33 -0.95 -30.63
N CYS A 19 -1.00 0.18 -30.41
CA CYS A 19 -0.38 1.50 -30.58
C CYS A 19 -0.03 2.12 -29.22
N LEU A 20 1.16 2.71 -29.09
CA LEU A 20 1.60 3.44 -27.90
C LEU A 20 2.10 4.83 -28.31
N LYS A 21 1.86 5.85 -27.49
CA LYS A 21 2.35 7.20 -27.77
C LYS A 21 3.78 7.38 -27.26
N ALA A 22 4.68 7.75 -28.16
CA ALA A 22 6.05 8.14 -27.85
C ALA A 22 6.09 9.45 -27.03
N LYS A 23 7.23 9.73 -26.40
CA LYS A 23 7.44 10.94 -25.59
C LYS A 23 7.35 12.23 -26.42
N ASN A 24 7.81 12.20 -27.68
CA ASN A 24 7.68 13.30 -28.66
C ASN A 24 6.25 13.47 -29.22
N GLY A 25 5.32 12.58 -28.83
CA GLY A 25 3.92 12.63 -29.24
C GLY A 25 3.57 11.79 -30.47
N GLU A 26 4.53 11.11 -31.09
CA GLU A 26 4.31 10.20 -32.22
C GLU A 26 3.63 8.89 -31.79
N ILE A 27 3.00 8.19 -32.74
CA ILE A 27 2.34 6.90 -32.49
C ILE A 27 3.30 5.77 -32.89
N ILE A 28 3.68 4.96 -31.90
CA ILE A 28 4.48 3.76 -32.04
C ILE A 28 3.54 2.57 -32.27
N MET A 29 3.79 1.81 -33.34
CA MET A 29 3.05 0.58 -33.69
C MET A 29 3.93 -0.68 -33.60
N GLU A 30 5.25 -0.50 -33.52
CA GLU A 30 6.23 -1.57 -33.51
C GLU A 30 6.38 -2.13 -32.08
N LYS A 31 6.26 -3.46 -31.93
CA LYS A 31 6.24 -4.12 -30.61
C LYS A 31 7.50 -3.84 -29.79
N ASP A 32 8.67 -3.89 -30.41
CA ASP A 32 9.94 -3.68 -29.70
C ASP A 32 10.05 -2.25 -29.15
N LYS A 33 9.68 -1.27 -29.96
CA LYS A 33 9.63 0.15 -29.54
C LYS A 33 8.55 0.41 -28.49
N ILE A 34 7.44 -0.33 -28.52
CA ILE A 34 6.41 -0.26 -27.49
C ILE A 34 6.98 -0.74 -26.15
N LEU A 35 7.68 -1.88 -26.14
CA LEU A 35 8.31 -2.40 -24.92
C LEU A 35 9.37 -1.45 -24.37
N GLU A 36 10.19 -0.87 -25.26
CA GLU A 36 11.19 0.14 -24.89
C GLU A 36 10.53 1.38 -24.25
N ARG A 37 9.51 1.93 -24.89
CA ARG A 37 8.76 3.09 -24.38
C ARG A 37 8.03 2.78 -23.06
N TRP A 38 7.52 1.56 -22.87
CA TRP A 38 6.96 1.09 -21.59
C TRP A 38 8.02 1.05 -20.50
N SER A 39 9.22 0.52 -20.80
CA SER A 39 10.35 0.47 -19.86
C SER A 39 10.80 1.89 -19.46
N GLU A 40 10.94 2.79 -20.44
CA GLU A 40 11.24 4.21 -20.20
C GLU A 40 10.19 4.85 -19.30
N TYR A 41 8.90 4.67 -19.59
CA TYR A 41 7.81 5.23 -18.78
C TYR A 41 7.85 4.76 -17.33
N ILE A 42 8.03 3.47 -17.10
CA ILE A 42 8.06 2.90 -15.74
C ILE A 42 9.29 3.41 -14.98
N LYS A 43 10.45 3.50 -15.65
CA LYS A 43 11.65 4.07 -15.03
C LYS A 43 11.40 5.52 -14.61
N GLU A 44 10.88 6.37 -15.49
CA GLU A 44 10.57 7.77 -15.17
C GLU A 44 9.50 7.90 -14.08
N LEU A 45 8.48 7.05 -14.09
CA LEU A 45 7.39 7.08 -13.13
C LEU A 45 7.85 6.73 -11.71
N PHE A 46 8.80 5.81 -11.59
CA PHE A 46 9.35 5.35 -10.32
C PHE A 46 10.78 5.88 -10.08
N ASP A 47 11.23 6.87 -10.85
CA ASP A 47 12.48 7.54 -10.60
C ASP A 47 12.29 8.40 -9.35
N ASP A 48 12.79 7.89 -8.23
CA ASP A 48 12.62 8.50 -6.94
C ASP A 48 13.85 9.35 -6.60
N GLU A 49 13.82 10.62 -6.96
CA GLU A 49 14.87 11.59 -6.60
C GLU A 49 14.82 12.01 -5.12
N ARG A 50 13.88 11.48 -4.32
CA ARG A 50 13.87 11.77 -2.88
C ARG A 50 15.18 11.28 -2.29
N LYS A 51 15.86 12.16 -1.57
CA LYS A 51 17.03 11.78 -0.76
C LYS A 51 16.63 10.57 0.06
N GLU A 52 17.46 9.53 0.05
CA GLU A 52 17.34 8.44 1.02
C GLU A 52 17.15 9.11 2.37
N ILE A 53 15.99 8.88 2.97
CA ILE A 53 15.72 9.36 4.32
C ILE A 53 16.75 8.62 5.15
N GLU A 54 17.77 9.32 5.62
CA GLU A 54 18.64 8.79 6.65
C GLU A 54 17.72 8.34 7.76
N VAL A 55 17.58 7.01 7.90
CA VAL A 55 16.80 6.42 8.99
C VAL A 55 17.35 7.07 10.23
N MET A 56 16.54 7.93 10.87
CA MET A 56 16.97 8.69 12.04
C MET A 56 17.63 7.69 12.98
N LYS A 57 18.95 7.79 13.17
CA LYS A 57 19.66 6.98 14.16
C LYS A 57 19.38 7.58 15.52
N GLY A 58 18.12 7.54 15.92
CA GLY A 58 17.63 7.98 17.22
C GLY A 58 17.33 6.76 18.09
N ASN A 59 17.47 6.93 19.40
CA ASN A 59 16.84 6.01 20.33
C ASN A 59 15.32 6.19 20.21
N PHE A 60 14.67 5.36 19.39
CA PHE A 60 13.21 5.24 19.32
C PHE A 60 12.62 4.50 20.53
N ALA A 61 13.43 4.26 21.57
CA ALA A 61 12.94 3.72 22.82
C ALA A 61 12.00 4.75 23.46
N GLY A 62 10.70 4.55 23.22
CA GLY A 62 9.64 5.22 23.95
C GLY A 62 9.63 4.81 25.42
N PRO A 63 8.72 5.39 26.22
CA PRO A 63 8.51 4.92 27.58
C PRO A 63 8.16 3.42 27.60
N PRO A 64 8.45 2.72 28.71
CA PRO A 64 8.06 1.33 28.86
C PRO A 64 6.54 1.20 28.77
N ILE A 65 6.07 0.10 28.16
CA ILE A 65 4.65 -0.21 28.05
C ILE A 65 4.06 -0.38 29.45
N LEU A 66 2.96 0.31 29.72
CA LEU A 66 2.25 0.24 30.99
C LEU A 66 1.26 -0.94 30.98
N LYS A 67 1.05 -1.57 32.14
CA LYS A 67 0.05 -2.64 32.30
C LYS A 67 -1.36 -2.18 31.92
N ASP A 68 -1.69 -0.91 32.18
CA ASP A 68 -2.99 -0.33 31.82
C ASP A 68 -3.19 -0.21 30.30
N GLU A 69 -2.11 0.01 29.54
CA GLU A 69 -2.15 0.02 28.08
C GLU A 69 -2.46 -1.38 27.55
N VAL A 70 -1.79 -2.40 28.10
CA VAL A 70 -2.03 -3.81 27.75
C VAL A 70 -3.46 -4.22 28.11
N ARG A 71 -3.93 -3.88 29.31
CA ARG A 71 -5.31 -4.15 29.75
C ARG A 71 -6.33 -3.53 28.81
N THR A 72 -6.12 -2.26 28.45
CA THR A 72 -7.00 -1.53 27.54
C THR A 72 -6.99 -2.13 26.13
N ALA A 73 -5.82 -2.56 25.64
CA ALA A 73 -5.70 -3.20 24.34
C ALA A 73 -6.48 -4.53 24.28
N ILE A 74 -6.30 -5.39 25.28
CA ILE A 74 -7.02 -6.68 25.39
C ILE A 74 -8.53 -6.45 25.47
N TRP A 75 -8.97 -5.47 26.27
CA TRP A 75 -10.40 -5.13 26.40
C TRP A 75 -11.03 -4.68 25.06
N LYS A 76 -10.30 -3.87 24.28
CA LYS A 76 -10.75 -3.36 22.98
C LYS A 76 -10.82 -4.41 21.87
N MET A 77 -10.19 -5.57 22.03
CA MET A 77 -10.23 -6.64 21.02
C MET A 77 -11.69 -7.07 20.77
N LYS A 78 -12.06 -7.30 19.51
CA LYS A 78 -13.42 -7.76 19.16
C LYS A 78 -13.50 -9.27 19.25
N ASN A 79 -14.63 -9.75 19.77
CA ASN A 79 -14.96 -11.18 19.79
C ASN A 79 -15.42 -11.65 18.40
N GLY A 80 -15.35 -12.96 18.15
CA GLY A 80 -15.81 -13.60 16.92
C GLY A 80 -14.98 -13.25 15.69
N LYS A 81 -13.71 -12.89 15.87
CA LYS A 81 -12.76 -12.68 14.77
C LYS A 81 -12.06 -13.99 14.42
N ALA A 82 -11.76 -14.17 13.13
CA ALA A 82 -10.96 -15.29 12.67
C ALA A 82 -9.58 -15.24 13.33
N THR A 83 -9.08 -16.41 13.72
CA THR A 83 -7.75 -16.56 14.32
C THR A 83 -6.66 -16.33 13.28
N GLY A 84 -5.47 -15.93 13.75
CA GLY A 84 -4.28 -15.85 12.92
C GLY A 84 -3.64 -17.23 12.71
N PRO A 85 -2.44 -17.27 12.11
CA PRO A 85 -1.66 -18.51 11.94
C PRO A 85 -1.30 -19.21 13.26
N ASP A 86 -1.35 -18.49 14.39
CA ASP A 86 -1.16 -19.01 15.75
C ASP A 86 -2.38 -19.77 16.28
N ASN A 87 -3.53 -19.66 15.61
CA ASN A 87 -4.81 -20.23 15.99
C ASN A 87 -5.31 -19.82 17.39
N ILE A 88 -4.93 -18.63 17.87
CA ILE A 88 -5.37 -18.08 19.16
C ILE A 88 -6.49 -17.07 18.94
N ALA A 89 -7.63 -17.28 19.58
CA ALA A 89 -8.77 -16.38 19.53
C ALA A 89 -8.66 -15.25 20.57
N ALA A 90 -9.28 -14.11 20.28
CA ALA A 90 -9.30 -12.95 21.18
C ALA A 90 -9.91 -13.29 22.55
N GLU A 91 -10.88 -14.20 22.58
CA GLU A 91 -11.54 -14.70 23.77
C GLU A 91 -10.59 -15.48 24.68
N GLN A 92 -9.65 -16.23 24.10
CA GLN A 92 -8.65 -16.98 24.86
C GLN A 92 -7.67 -16.02 25.54
N ILE A 93 -7.28 -14.95 24.86
CA ILE A 93 -6.42 -13.90 25.43
C ILE A 93 -7.16 -13.15 26.56
N LYS A 94 -8.44 -12.82 26.35
CA LYS A 94 -9.27 -12.17 27.38
C LYS A 94 -9.50 -13.06 28.60
N ALA A 95 -9.59 -14.38 28.43
CA ALA A 95 -9.80 -15.32 29.53
C ALA A 95 -8.61 -15.42 30.49
N LEU A 96 -7.40 -15.01 30.07
CA LEU A 96 -6.21 -15.00 30.93
C LEU A 96 -6.22 -13.84 31.94
N ASP A 97 -7.01 -12.79 31.71
CA ASP A 97 -7.18 -11.64 32.59
C ASP A 97 -5.84 -11.13 33.17
N GLU A 98 -5.76 -10.85 34.48
CA GLU A 98 -4.54 -10.38 35.16
C GLU A 98 -3.34 -11.34 35.04
N PHE A 99 -3.56 -12.65 34.92
CA PHE A 99 -2.46 -13.60 34.74
C PHE A 99 -1.72 -13.37 33.41
N GLY A 100 -2.46 -12.99 32.36
CA GLY A 100 -1.87 -12.66 31.06
C GLY A 100 -1.12 -11.31 31.03
N ILE A 101 -1.39 -10.42 31.99
CA ILE A 101 -0.83 -9.06 32.02
C ILE A 101 0.43 -8.96 32.91
N ASN A 102 0.61 -9.89 33.87
CA ASN A 102 1.67 -9.83 34.90
C ASN A 102 2.94 -10.65 34.58
N GLN A 103 3.21 -10.93 33.30
CA GLN A 103 4.40 -11.67 32.83
C GLN A 103 5.68 -10.83 32.79
#